data_AF-A0A497HYF2-F1
#
_entry.id   AF-A0A497HYF2-F1
#
_cell.length_a   1.000
_cell.length_b   1.000
_cell.length_c   1.000
_cell.angle_alpha   90.00
_cell.angle_beta   90.00
_cell.angle_gamma   90.00
#
_symmetry.space_group_name_H-M   'P 1'
#
loop_
_entity.id
_entity.type
_entity.pdbx_description
1 polymer ?
#
loop_
_entity_poly.entity_id
_entity_poly.type
_entity_poly.pdbx_seq_one_letter_code
_entity_poly.pdbx_strand_id
1 'polypeptide(L)'
;MWKCYTLIFEANAPIHIGYKKFGIVTKTRYYILGRNFWGAVTATLTRDIMKNYDSKIYQIVGEFIKENIIFTHFYIYEDDKVLYPKFSQNGLKYGELSQYAFEKKYISSYVSTALETSSRTAEEESL
;
A
#
# COMPACT_ATOMS: atom_id res chain seq x y z
N MET A 1 15.75 9.41 -22.68
CA MET A 1 14.32 9.76 -22.83
C MET A 1 13.52 8.88 -21.89
N TRP A 2 12.70 9.46 -21.01
CA TRP A 2 11.84 8.69 -20.09
C TRP A 2 10.66 8.06 -20.84
N LYS A 3 10.27 6.84 -20.45
CA LYS A 3 9.07 6.16 -20.94
C LYS A 3 8.09 5.97 -19.78
N CYS A 4 6.82 6.29 -20.02
CA CYS A 4 5.75 6.08 -19.05
C CYS A 4 5.04 4.75 -19.36
N TYR A 5 4.82 3.94 -18.33
CA TYR A 5 4.11 2.68 -18.42
C TYR A 5 2.92 2.71 -17.47
N THR A 6 1.75 2.32 -17.97
CA THR A 6 0.55 2.13 -17.12
C THR A 6 0.58 0.74 -16.53
N LEU A 7 0.45 0.65 -15.21
CA LEU A 7 0.40 -0.60 -14.47
C LEU A 7 -0.94 -0.67 -13.74
N ILE A 8 -1.61 -1.82 -13.87
CA ILE A 8 -2.88 -2.12 -13.18
C ILE A 8 -2.64 -3.39 -12.37
N PHE A 9 -2.96 -3.34 -11.08
CA PHE A 9 -2.78 -4.45 -10.15
C PHE A 9 -4.11 -4.80 -9.50
N GLU A 10 -4.38 -6.09 -9.38
CA GLU A 10 -5.52 -6.61 -8.63
C GLU A 10 -5.15 -6.76 -7.14
N ALA A 11 -6.01 -6.26 -6.25
CA ALA A 11 -5.85 -6.40 -4.81
C ALA A 11 -6.52 -7.70 -4.34
N ASN A 12 -5.74 -8.79 -4.22
CA ASN A 12 -6.25 -10.10 -3.79
C ASN A 12 -6.65 -10.17 -2.30
N ALA A 13 -6.30 -9.16 -1.51
CA ALA A 13 -6.66 -9.04 -0.10
C ALA A 13 -6.70 -7.56 0.32
N PRO A 14 -7.33 -7.21 1.45
CA PRO A 14 -7.28 -5.85 1.99
C PRO A 14 -5.84 -5.39 2.27
N ILE A 15 -5.49 -4.17 1.84
CA ILE A 15 -4.13 -3.61 1.98
C ILE A 15 -4.16 -2.42 2.93
N HIS A 16 -3.36 -2.49 4.00
CA HIS A 16 -3.16 -1.35 4.90
C HIS A 16 -2.01 -0.45 4.41
N ILE A 17 -2.32 0.80 4.08
CA ILE A 17 -1.36 1.83 3.68
C ILE A 17 -1.28 2.88 4.79
N GLY A 18 -0.23 2.83 5.61
CA GLY A 18 -0.13 3.67 6.81
C GLY A 18 -0.41 5.18 6.57
N TYR A 19 -1.29 5.74 7.40
CA TYR A 19 -1.64 7.17 7.36
C TYR A 19 -1.52 7.90 8.70
N LYS A 20 -2.56 7.83 9.54
CA LYS A 20 -2.68 8.54 10.82
C LYS A 20 -3.11 7.55 11.89
N LYS A 21 -2.60 7.72 13.12
CA LYS A 21 -2.98 6.91 14.27
C LYS A 21 -3.81 7.76 15.24
N PHE A 22 -4.94 7.22 15.70
CA PHE A 22 -5.81 7.82 16.71
C PHE A 22 -6.04 6.78 17.81
N GLY A 23 -5.31 6.90 18.92
CA GLY A 23 -5.30 5.87 19.96
C GLY A 23 -4.84 4.51 19.40
N ILE A 24 -5.70 3.50 19.55
CA ILE A 24 -5.46 2.15 19.01
C ILE A 24 -5.81 2.02 17.52
N VAL A 25 -6.51 3.00 16.93
CA VAL A 25 -6.97 2.93 15.54
C VAL A 25 -5.91 3.49 14.60
N THR A 26 -5.44 2.67 13.66
CA THR A 26 -4.58 3.09 12.56
C THR A 26 -5.40 3.28 11.29
N LYS A 27 -5.43 4.50 10.75
CA LYS A 27 -6.09 4.80 9.48
C LYS A 27 -5.19 4.39 8.31
N THR A 28 -5.83 3.91 7.24
CA THR A 28 -5.20 3.66 5.94
C THR A 28 -5.37 4.86 5.00
N ARG A 29 -4.46 5.03 4.03
CA ARG A 29 -4.61 5.96 2.90
C ARG A 29 -5.55 5.37 1.85
N TYR A 30 -6.19 6.23 1.06
CA TYR A 30 -7.12 5.83 -0.01
C TYR A 30 -6.40 5.61 -1.36
N TYR A 31 -5.07 5.59 -1.34
CA TYR A 31 -4.19 5.39 -2.48
C TYR A 31 -2.83 4.90 -1.98
N ILE A 32 -2.09 4.21 -2.83
CA ILE A 32 -0.75 3.70 -2.53
C ILE A 32 0.28 4.74 -2.98
N LEU A 33 1.27 5.00 -2.15
CA LEU A 33 2.33 5.97 -2.48
C LEU A 33 3.37 5.37 -3.41
N GLY A 34 3.99 6.20 -4.26
CA GLY A 34 5.12 5.76 -5.08
C GLY A 34 6.25 5.14 -4.25
N ARG A 35 6.49 5.66 -3.04
CA ARG A 35 7.48 5.08 -2.11
C ARG A 35 7.13 3.67 -1.61
N ASN A 36 5.84 3.34 -1.51
CA ASN A 36 5.41 1.99 -1.15
C ASN A 36 5.75 1.01 -2.27
N PHE A 37 5.51 1.41 -3.52
CA PHE A 37 5.92 0.62 -4.70
C PHE A 37 7.43 0.53 -4.83
N TRP A 38 8.16 1.62 -4.65
CA TRP A 38 9.63 1.60 -4.59
C TRP A 38 10.12 0.55 -3.58
N GLY A 39 9.59 0.56 -2.35
CA GLY A 39 9.96 -0.41 -1.33
C GLY A 39 9.59 -1.85 -1.70
N ALA A 40 8.39 -2.07 -2.26
CA ALA A 40 7.94 -3.41 -2.68
C ALA A 40 8.79 -3.99 -3.81
N VAL A 41 9.11 -3.19 -4.83
CA VAL A 41 9.98 -3.60 -5.94
C VAL A 41 11.41 -3.83 -5.46
N THR A 42 11.94 -2.93 -4.62
CA THR A 42 13.28 -3.08 -4.02
C THR A 42 13.37 -4.38 -3.24
N ALA A 43 12.41 -4.65 -2.35
CA ALA A 43 12.39 -5.87 -1.54
C ALA A 43 12.27 -7.14 -2.38
N THR A 44 11.46 -7.11 -3.44
CA THR A 44 11.27 -8.26 -4.34
C THR A 44 12.55 -8.56 -5.10
N LEU A 45 13.10 -7.57 -5.82
CA LEU A 45 14.35 -7.74 -6.57
C LEU A 45 15.53 -8.11 -5.67
N THR A 46 15.62 -7.49 -4.48
CA THR A 46 16.65 -7.83 -3.50
C THR A 46 16.57 -9.31 -3.12
N ARG A 47 15.37 -9.84 -2.81
CA ARG A 47 15.19 -11.25 -2.46
C ARG A 47 15.57 -12.20 -3.59
N ASP A 48 15.26 -11.83 -4.83
CA ASP A 48 15.57 -12.67 -6.00
C ASP A 48 17.07 -12.75 -6.30
N ILE A 49 17.81 -11.67 -6.04
CA ILE A 49 19.26 -11.57 -6.30
C ILE A 49 20.08 -12.08 -5.09
N MET A 50 19.54 -11.93 -3.88
CA MET A 50 20.25 -12.20 -2.64
C MET A 50 20.34 -13.69 -2.35
N LYS A 51 21.53 -14.27 -2.51
CA LYS A 51 21.83 -15.65 -2.13
C LYS A 51 22.03 -15.84 -0.63
N ASN A 52 22.53 -14.81 0.07
CA ASN A 52 22.77 -14.76 1.51
C ASN A 52 22.39 -13.37 2.04
N TYR A 53 21.91 -13.27 3.28
CA TYR A 53 21.44 -12.00 3.85
C TYR A 53 22.55 -10.94 3.92
N ASP A 54 22.40 -9.85 3.16
CA ASP A 54 23.27 -8.66 3.22
C ASP A 54 22.44 -7.38 3.02
N SER A 55 22.34 -6.57 4.09
CA SER A 55 21.58 -5.31 4.07
C SER A 55 22.11 -4.28 3.06
N LYS A 56 23.38 -4.38 2.65
CA LYS A 56 23.95 -3.49 1.62
C LYS A 56 23.33 -3.72 0.25
N ILE A 57 22.94 -4.96 -0.07
CA ILE A 57 22.32 -5.27 -1.35
C ILE A 57 20.98 -4.52 -1.49
N TYR A 58 20.19 -4.47 -0.42
CA TYR A 58 18.93 -3.71 -0.42
C TYR A 58 19.16 -2.22 -0.74
N GLN A 59 20.20 -1.62 -0.15
CA GLN A 59 20.54 -0.21 -0.40
C GLN A 59 20.96 0.03 -1.86
N ILE A 60 21.80 -0.85 -2.40
CA ILE A 60 22.27 -0.79 -3.79
C ILE A 60 21.09 -0.90 -4.77
N VAL A 61 20.23 -1.91 -4.57
CA VAL A 61 19.03 -2.11 -5.41
C VAL A 61 18.07 -0.93 -5.27
N GLY A 62 17.88 -0.42 -4.06
CA GLY A 62 16.99 0.70 -3.79
C GLY A 62 17.44 1.99 -4.48
N GLU A 63 18.73 2.32 -4.45
CA GLU A 63 19.26 3.49 -5.15
C GLU A 63 19.19 3.32 -6.67
N PHE A 64 19.54 2.14 -7.20
CA PHE A 64 19.38 1.83 -8.62
C PHE A 64 17.94 2.07 -9.10
N ILE A 65 16.94 1.56 -8.38
CA ILE A 65 15.53 1.77 -8.73
C ILE A 65 15.18 3.25 -8.68
N LYS A 66 15.61 3.96 -7.64
CA LYS A 66 15.28 5.39 -7.46
C LYS A 66 15.88 6.28 -8.57
N GLU A 67 17.07 5.96 -9.05
CA GLU A 67 17.73 6.69 -10.14
C GLU A 67 17.13 6.38 -11.53
N ASN A 68 16.59 5.16 -11.72
CA ASN A 68 16.17 4.67 -13.03
C ASN A 68 14.65 4.54 -13.21
N ILE A 69 13.86 4.60 -12.12
CA ILE A 69 12.41 4.40 -12.13
C ILE A 69 11.72 5.40 -11.21
N ILE A 70 10.75 6.12 -11.76
CA ILE A 70 9.90 7.04 -10.99
C ILE A 70 8.53 6.41 -10.83
N PHE A 71 8.16 6.07 -9.60
CA PHE A 71 6.82 5.58 -9.27
C PHE A 71 5.88 6.74 -8.95
N THR A 72 4.72 6.77 -9.60
CA THR A 72 3.61 7.63 -9.22
C THR A 72 2.82 7.04 -8.05
N HIS A 73 1.80 7.76 -7.61
CA HIS A 73 0.79 7.22 -6.73
C HIS A 73 -0.15 6.29 -7.51
N PHE A 74 -0.66 5.26 -6.84
CA PHE A 74 -1.61 4.32 -7.40
C PHE A 74 -2.96 4.50 -6.73
N TYR A 75 -4.00 4.64 -7.55
CA TYR A 75 -5.37 4.89 -7.14
C TYR A 75 -6.23 3.70 -7.51
N ILE A 76 -7.42 3.62 -6.91
CA ILE A 76 -8.41 2.60 -7.28
C ILE A 76 -8.76 2.73 -8.76
N TYR A 77 -8.77 1.59 -9.44
CA TYR A 77 -9.20 1.43 -10.82
C TYR A 77 -10.39 0.48 -10.83
N GLU A 78 -11.51 0.91 -11.40
CA GLU A 78 -12.73 0.12 -11.54
C GLU A 78 -13.46 0.58 -12.80
N ASP A 79 -14.08 -0.37 -13.52
CA ASP A 79 -14.88 -0.09 -14.73
C ASP A 79 -14.17 0.81 -15.76
N ASP A 80 -12.91 0.47 -16.04
CA ASP A 80 -12.00 1.20 -16.93
C ASP A 80 -11.73 2.66 -16.57
N LYS A 81 -11.91 3.02 -15.29
CA LYS A 81 -11.71 4.37 -14.77
C LYS A 81 -10.86 4.38 -13.51
N VAL A 82 -9.93 5.33 -13.48
CA VAL A 82 -9.16 5.64 -12.27
C VAL A 82 -9.94 6.62 -11.41
N LEU A 83 -10.16 6.28 -10.14
CA LEU A 83 -10.87 7.10 -9.17
C LEU A 83 -9.96 8.14 -8.52
N TYR A 84 -9.49 9.11 -9.32
CA TYR A 84 -8.63 10.18 -8.82
C TYR A 84 -9.36 11.08 -7.79
N PRO A 85 -8.68 11.52 -6.72
CA PRO A 85 -9.25 12.49 -5.79
C PRO A 85 -9.41 13.85 -6.48
N LYS A 86 -10.57 14.47 -6.31
CA LYS A 86 -10.87 15.81 -6.83
C LYS A 86 -11.73 16.58 -5.84
N PHE A 87 -11.41 17.84 -5.59
CA PHE A 87 -12.30 18.72 -4.84
C PHE A 87 -13.43 19.23 -5.74
N SER A 88 -14.64 19.23 -5.21
CA SER A 88 -15.85 19.78 -5.82
C SER A 88 -16.53 20.77 -4.87
N GLN A 89 -17.60 21.44 -5.32
CA GLN A 89 -18.41 22.30 -4.45
C GLN A 89 -19.01 21.54 -3.26
N ASN A 90 -19.24 20.23 -3.40
CA ASN A 90 -19.76 19.35 -2.34
C ASN A 90 -18.66 18.65 -1.53
N GLY A 91 -17.41 19.12 -1.63
CA GLY A 91 -16.26 18.54 -0.93
C GLY A 91 -15.45 17.56 -1.79
N LEU A 92 -14.66 16.73 -1.12
CA LEU A 92 -13.75 15.78 -1.74
C LEU A 92 -14.52 14.60 -2.37
N LYS A 93 -14.21 14.29 -3.62
CA LYS A 93 -14.74 13.14 -4.37
C LYS A 93 -13.61 12.29 -4.94
N TYR A 94 -13.92 11.04 -5.27
CA TYR A 94 -13.00 10.08 -5.90
C TYR A 94 -13.62 9.58 -7.20
N GLY A 95 -13.13 10.06 -8.33
CA GLY A 95 -13.85 9.98 -9.60
C GLY A 95 -15.21 10.69 -9.48
N GLU A 96 -16.30 9.96 -9.66
CA GLU A 96 -17.67 10.46 -9.48
C GLU A 96 -18.30 10.08 -8.14
N LEU A 97 -17.58 9.35 -7.28
CA LEU A 97 -18.08 8.97 -5.96
C LEU A 97 -17.84 10.07 -4.94
N SER A 98 -18.86 10.38 -4.13
CA SER A 98 -18.64 11.16 -2.91
C SER A 98 -17.65 10.43 -1.99
N GLN A 99 -16.95 11.17 -1.12
CA GLN A 99 -16.04 10.55 -0.15
C GLN A 99 -16.72 9.44 0.66
N TYR A 100 -17.96 9.65 1.12
CA TYR A 100 -18.73 8.64 1.85
C TYR A 100 -19.00 7.38 1.02
N ALA A 101 -19.42 7.53 -0.23
CA ALA A 101 -19.69 6.39 -1.12
C ALA A 101 -18.40 5.61 -1.44
N PHE A 102 -17.29 6.32 -1.63
CA PHE A 102 -15.97 5.71 -1.81
C PHE A 102 -15.55 4.92 -0.57
N GLU A 103 -15.62 5.52 0.62
CA GLU A 103 -15.23 4.87 1.87
C GLU A 103 -16.08 3.62 2.14
N LYS A 104 -17.40 3.70 1.96
CA LYS A 104 -18.32 2.56 2.12
C LYS A 104 -17.96 1.37 1.22
N LYS A 105 -17.44 1.63 0.03
CA LYS A 105 -17.13 0.59 -0.96
C LYS A 105 -15.72 0.03 -0.80
N TYR A 106 -14.73 0.88 -0.54
CA TYR A 106 -13.31 0.52 -0.66
C TYR A 106 -12.55 0.49 0.67
N ILE A 107 -13.11 1.05 1.74
CA ILE A 107 -12.43 1.16 3.03
C ILE A 107 -13.15 0.29 4.05
N SER A 108 -12.42 -0.65 4.64
CA SER A 108 -12.90 -1.49 5.72
C SER A 108 -12.14 -1.20 7.01
N SER A 109 -12.75 -1.61 8.13
CA SER A 109 -12.11 -1.62 9.45
C SER A 109 -11.71 -3.05 9.78
N TYR A 110 -10.48 -3.23 10.28
CA TYR A 110 -9.98 -4.51 10.76
C TYR A 110 -9.56 -4.37 12.23
N VAL A 111 -10.07 -5.25 13.09
CA VAL A 111 -9.67 -5.34 14.49
C VAL A 111 -8.68 -6.49 14.61
N SER A 112 -7.41 -6.16 14.84
CA SER A 112 -6.41 -7.14 15.27
C SER A 112 -6.38 -7.12 16.79
N THR A 113 -6.67 -8.25 17.43
CA THR A 113 -6.31 -8.44 18.84
C THR A 113 -4.81 -8.21 18.99
N ALA A 114 -4.42 -7.45 20.02
CA ALA A 114 -3.02 -7.25 20.34
C ALA A 114 -2.42 -8.62 20.67
N LEU A 115 -1.37 -9.03 19.96
CA LEU A 115 -0.50 -10.08 20.48
C LEU A 115 0.10 -9.52 21.77
N GLU A 116 -0.19 -10.18 22.89
CA GLU A 116 0.47 -9.88 24.16
C GLU A 116 1.98 -9.97 23.95
N THR A 117 2.68 -8.85 24.10
CA THR A 117 4.14 -8.80 24.05
C THR A 117 4.81 -9.47 25.27
N SER A 118 4.02 -10.07 26.17
CA SER A 118 4.43 -10.78 27.38
C SER A 118 4.47 -12.30 27.27
N SER A 119 3.78 -12.93 26.30
CA SER A 119 3.70 -14.39 26.22
C SER A 119 4.44 -14.95 25.00
N ARG A 120 5.63 -15.53 25.24
CA ARG A 120 6.29 -16.46 24.31
C ARG A 120 5.65 -17.84 24.38
N THR A 121 4.33 -17.93 24.28
CA THR A 121 3.64 -19.22 24.23
C THR A 121 2.44 -19.11 23.31
N ALA A 122 2.47 -19.89 22.23
CA ALA A 122 1.29 -20.18 21.44
C ALA A 122 0.50 -21.26 22.19
N GLU A 123 -0.75 -20.98 22.56
CA GLU A 123 -1.72 -22.05 22.80
C GLU A 123 -2.31 -22.41 21.44
N GLU A 124 -2.00 -23.61 20.98
CA GLU A 124 -2.80 -24.33 19.99
C GLU A 124 -4.17 -24.60 20.63
N GLU A 125 -5.23 -24.03 20.06
CA GLU A 125 -6.54 -24.67 20.14
C GLU A 125 -6.99 -25.00 18.72
N SER A 126 -6.78 -26.26 18.37
CA SER A 126 -7.46 -26.94 17.27
C SER A 126 -8.89 -27.27 17.71
N LEU A 127 -9.84 -27.22 16.78
CA LEU A 127 -11.11 -27.95 16.90
C LEU A 127 -10.90 -29.42 16.53
#